data_AF-A0A956M1A3-F1
#
_entry.id   AF-A0A956M1A3-F1
#
_cell.length_a   1.000
_cell.length_b   1.000
_cell.length_c   1.000
_cell.angle_alpha   90.00
_cell.angle_beta   90.00
_cell.angle_gamma   90.00
#
_symmetry.space_group_name_H-M   'P 1'
#
loop_
_entity.id
_entity.type
_entity.pdbx_description
1 polymer ?
#
loop_
_entity_poly.entity_id
_entity_poly.type
_entity_poly.pdbx_seq_one_letter_code
_entity_poly.pdbx_strand_id
1 'polypeptide(L)'
;RSRLEAANRLLAWVAGNVRYRLDRSASQEARDVLERRSAYCTGYARLAVALLEAVGIEAREVAGYVAGERPGTGGAGFHRWIEIRYPDRGWVFSDPMASLGFVDATYLRIASDRLSIPAPGDGLVIERDDRTVAIDIAPETQAVALRLRANDESRSAAALVVELESGQDAEAELTSFGLRRSIRLPDGRGTFLGLEPGRYEVRVREGGRLAAWKSVTIRDRVLAQLNIPRSESERAESERGR
;
A
#
# COMPACT_ATOMS: atom_id res chain seq x y z
N ARG A 1 17.46 -14.74 28.94
CA ARG A 1 17.94 -14.02 27.72
C ARG A 1 16.94 -12.92 27.42
N SER A 2 17.39 -11.73 27.03
CA SER A 2 16.48 -10.59 26.83
C SER A 2 15.68 -10.74 25.52
N ARG A 3 14.50 -10.10 25.44
CA ARG A 3 13.67 -10.09 24.21
C ARG A 3 14.45 -9.52 23.01
N LEU A 4 15.28 -8.50 23.26
CA LEU A 4 16.17 -7.91 22.25
C LEU A 4 17.21 -8.91 21.74
N GLU A 5 17.87 -9.63 22.64
CA GLU A 5 18.85 -10.66 22.27
C GLU A 5 18.21 -11.78 21.45
N ALA A 6 17.01 -12.23 21.85
CA ALA A 6 16.26 -13.23 21.11
C ALA A 6 15.88 -12.74 19.70
N ALA A 7 15.34 -11.52 19.59
CA ALA A 7 14.99 -10.91 18.32
C ALA A 7 16.21 -10.78 17.39
N ASN A 8 17.33 -10.26 17.90
CA ASN A 8 18.57 -10.10 17.13
C ASN A 8 19.09 -11.43 16.61
N ARG A 9 19.05 -12.50 17.43
CA ARG A 9 19.49 -13.83 17.00
C ARG A 9 18.60 -14.42 15.90
N LEU A 10 17.29 -14.24 16.01
CA LEU A 10 16.35 -14.73 15.00
C LEU A 10 16.50 -13.97 13.68
N LEU A 11 16.59 -12.65 13.72
CA LEU A 11 16.78 -11.84 12.51
C LEU A 11 18.15 -12.08 11.85
N ALA A 12 19.22 -12.18 12.64
CA ALA A 12 20.54 -12.56 12.12
C ALA A 12 20.52 -13.95 11.48
N TRP A 13 19.76 -14.88 12.06
CA TRP A 13 19.59 -16.20 11.46
C TRP A 13 18.84 -16.12 10.13
N VAL A 14 17.76 -15.35 10.03
CA VAL A 14 17.03 -15.16 8.75
C VAL A 14 17.96 -14.59 7.69
N ALA A 15 18.68 -13.50 8.02
CA ALA A 15 19.63 -12.84 7.10
C ALA A 15 20.74 -13.80 6.62
N GLY A 16 21.25 -14.66 7.51
CA GLY A 16 22.34 -15.58 7.19
C GLY A 16 21.90 -16.91 6.55
N ASN A 17 20.62 -17.28 6.63
CA ASN A 17 20.14 -18.61 6.22
C ASN A 17 19.08 -18.58 5.13
N VAL A 18 18.62 -17.41 4.70
CA VAL A 18 17.73 -17.24 3.56
C VAL A 18 18.51 -16.55 2.45
N ARG A 19 18.34 -17.03 1.21
CA ARG A 19 18.94 -16.40 0.03
C ARG A 19 17.92 -15.51 -0.65
N TYR A 20 18.33 -14.29 -1.01
CA TYR A 20 17.46 -13.42 -1.79
C TYR A 20 17.26 -13.98 -3.21
N ARG A 21 16.00 -14.21 -3.60
CA ARG A 21 15.59 -14.59 -4.95
C ARG A 21 14.28 -13.89 -5.30
N LEU A 22 14.30 -13.07 -6.33
CA LEU A 22 13.10 -12.44 -6.89
C LEU A 22 12.38 -13.43 -7.82
N ASP A 23 11.81 -14.48 -7.21
CA ASP A 23 10.94 -15.43 -7.89
C ASP A 23 9.50 -15.20 -7.43
N ARG A 24 8.71 -14.54 -8.29
CA ARG A 24 7.30 -14.22 -8.03
C ARG A 24 6.39 -15.45 -8.09
N SER A 25 6.83 -16.56 -8.67
CA SER A 25 6.04 -17.79 -8.75
C SER A 25 6.14 -18.64 -7.47
N ALA A 26 7.17 -18.41 -6.66
CA ALA A 26 7.40 -19.13 -5.42
C ALA A 26 6.59 -18.53 -4.25
N SER A 27 5.93 -19.39 -3.48
CA SER A 27 5.23 -19.00 -2.25
C SER A 27 6.17 -18.27 -1.29
N GLN A 28 5.70 -17.15 -0.73
CA GLN A 28 6.39 -16.37 0.28
C GLN A 28 5.82 -16.59 1.69
N GLU A 29 5.03 -17.63 1.91
CA GLU A 29 4.57 -17.99 3.26
C GLU A 29 5.74 -18.48 4.12
N ALA A 30 5.70 -18.17 5.42
CA ALA A 30 6.83 -18.37 6.33
C ALA A 30 7.34 -19.82 6.34
N ARG A 31 6.42 -20.79 6.33
CA ARG A 31 6.74 -22.22 6.28
C ARG A 31 7.51 -22.58 5.00
N ASP A 32 7.02 -22.16 3.84
CA ASP A 32 7.62 -22.51 2.55
C ASP A 32 9.01 -21.85 2.40
N VAL A 33 9.16 -20.63 2.90
CA VAL A 33 10.45 -19.93 2.94
C VAL A 33 11.42 -20.63 3.90
N LEU A 34 10.94 -21.09 5.06
CA LEU A 34 11.74 -21.85 6.03
C LEU A 34 12.23 -23.17 5.44
N GLU A 35 11.43 -23.84 4.63
CA GLU A 35 11.81 -25.10 3.96
C GLU A 35 12.78 -24.83 2.79
N ARG A 36 12.43 -23.90 1.89
CA ARG A 36 13.16 -23.63 0.64
C ARG A 36 14.41 -22.75 0.82
N ARG A 37 14.51 -22.00 1.93
CA ARG A 37 15.63 -21.08 2.22
C ARG A 37 15.89 -20.03 1.15
N SER A 38 14.84 -19.61 0.45
CA SER A 38 14.91 -18.49 -0.50
C SER A 38 13.61 -17.72 -0.60
N ALA A 39 13.73 -16.39 -0.69
CA ALA A 39 12.62 -15.45 -0.69
C ALA A 39 13.05 -14.09 -1.26
N TYR A 40 12.08 -13.23 -1.54
CA TYR A 40 12.28 -11.78 -1.64
C TYR A 40 11.72 -11.08 -0.38
N CYS A 41 11.73 -9.74 -0.34
CA CYS A 41 11.42 -8.96 0.86
C CYS A 41 10.17 -9.43 1.64
N THR A 42 9.09 -9.79 0.94
CA THR A 42 7.87 -10.35 1.54
C THR A 42 8.13 -11.62 2.35
N GLY A 43 8.85 -12.59 1.79
CA GLY A 43 9.13 -13.85 2.49
C GLY A 43 10.12 -13.68 3.65
N TYR A 44 11.07 -12.74 3.54
CA TYR A 44 11.95 -12.38 4.67
C TYR A 44 11.15 -11.81 5.84
N ALA A 45 10.29 -10.82 5.58
CA ALA A 45 9.45 -10.20 6.61
C ALA A 45 8.52 -11.22 7.27
N ARG A 46 7.82 -12.04 6.47
CA ARG A 46 6.90 -13.08 6.97
C ARG A 46 7.59 -14.13 7.81
N LEU A 47 8.73 -14.66 7.36
CA LEU A 47 9.49 -15.63 8.12
C LEU A 47 9.99 -15.03 9.45
N ALA A 48 10.50 -13.80 9.40
CA ALA A 48 10.98 -13.11 10.60
C ALA A 48 9.85 -12.93 11.64
N VAL A 49 8.68 -12.43 11.21
CA VAL A 49 7.50 -12.30 12.08
C VAL A 49 7.11 -13.66 12.68
N ALA A 50 6.95 -14.69 11.86
CA ALA A 50 6.54 -16.01 12.33
C ALA A 50 7.52 -16.61 13.35
N LEU A 51 8.84 -16.43 13.16
CA LEU A 51 9.85 -16.89 14.09
C LEU A 51 9.83 -16.12 15.42
N LEU A 52 9.58 -14.80 15.38
CA LEU A 52 9.45 -13.96 16.57
C LEU A 52 8.19 -14.32 17.37
N GLU A 53 7.06 -14.47 16.68
CA GLU A 53 5.79 -14.87 17.30
C GLU A 53 5.88 -16.24 17.95
N ALA A 54 6.57 -17.20 17.32
CA ALA A 54 6.80 -18.55 17.85
C ALA A 54 7.53 -18.57 19.20
N VAL A 55 8.24 -17.50 19.56
CA VAL A 55 8.92 -17.33 20.86
C VAL A 55 8.26 -16.27 21.76
N GLY A 56 7.03 -15.87 21.46
CA GLY A 56 6.27 -14.91 22.26
C GLY A 56 6.75 -13.46 22.15
N ILE A 57 7.37 -13.10 21.01
CA ILE A 57 7.77 -11.74 20.69
C ILE A 57 6.80 -11.22 19.64
N GLU A 58 6.02 -10.21 20.03
CA GLU A 58 5.10 -9.55 19.11
C GLU A 58 5.88 -8.80 18.03
N ALA A 59 5.56 -9.12 16.77
CA ALA A 59 6.12 -8.49 15.60
C ALA A 59 5.05 -8.38 14.51
N ARG A 60 5.22 -7.49 13.55
CA ARG A 60 4.32 -7.36 12.40
C ARG A 60 5.04 -6.91 11.14
N GLU A 61 4.46 -7.25 10.00
CA GLU A 61 4.95 -6.81 8.69
C GLU A 61 4.71 -5.31 8.48
N VAL A 62 5.64 -4.65 7.81
CA VAL A 62 5.51 -3.26 7.37
C VAL A 62 5.76 -3.20 5.88
N ALA A 63 4.86 -2.55 5.15
CA ALA A 63 4.99 -2.30 3.73
C ALA A 63 5.26 -0.82 3.48
N GLY A 64 6.14 -0.53 2.54
CA GLY A 64 6.45 0.83 2.17
C GLY A 64 7.41 0.92 1.00
N TYR A 65 8.10 2.06 0.92
CA TYR A 65 9.06 2.35 -0.14
C TYR A 65 10.42 2.65 0.47
N VAL A 66 11.48 2.17 -0.15
CA VAL A 66 12.86 2.47 0.24
C VAL A 66 13.51 3.25 -0.88
N ALA A 67 13.98 4.46 -0.57
CA ALA A 67 14.70 5.31 -1.51
C ALA A 67 16.20 4.95 -1.60
N GLY A 68 16.83 5.27 -2.73
CA GLY A 68 18.26 5.06 -2.96
C GLY A 68 18.64 3.63 -3.34
N GLU A 69 19.91 3.43 -3.66
CA GLU A 69 20.46 2.11 -4.01
C GLU A 69 20.82 1.31 -2.75
N ARG A 70 20.40 0.04 -2.68
CA ARG A 70 20.86 -0.90 -1.65
C ARG A 70 21.47 -2.15 -2.26
N PRO A 71 22.50 -2.72 -1.61
CA PRO A 71 23.04 -4.02 -1.99
C PRO A 71 21.93 -5.08 -1.96
N GLY A 72 21.69 -5.73 -3.09
CA GLY A 72 20.76 -6.86 -3.20
C GLY A 72 19.29 -6.52 -3.48
N THR A 73 18.87 -5.25 -3.47
CA THR A 73 17.47 -4.87 -3.80
C THR A 73 17.31 -4.21 -5.18
N GLY A 74 18.41 -3.93 -5.88
CA GLY A 74 18.39 -3.42 -7.26
C GLY A 74 18.01 -1.95 -7.41
N GLY A 75 18.03 -1.16 -6.33
CA GLY A 75 17.69 0.27 -6.35
C GLY A 75 16.56 0.64 -5.40
N ALA A 76 16.02 1.84 -5.62
CA ALA A 76 14.86 2.35 -4.90
C ALA A 76 13.59 1.58 -5.32
N GLY A 77 12.74 1.20 -4.38
CA GLY A 77 11.60 0.35 -4.70
C GLY A 77 10.68 0.07 -3.52
N PHE A 78 9.57 -0.61 -3.82
CA PHE A 78 8.71 -1.16 -2.78
C PHE A 78 9.43 -2.22 -1.98
N HIS A 79 9.20 -2.18 -0.66
CA HIS A 79 9.89 -3.05 0.26
C HIS A 79 8.99 -3.48 1.39
N ARG A 80 9.31 -4.65 1.96
CA ARG A 80 8.64 -5.18 3.14
C ARG A 80 9.67 -5.46 4.22
N TRP A 81 9.43 -4.91 5.40
CA TRP A 81 10.24 -5.10 6.60
C TRP A 81 9.32 -5.37 7.80
N ILE A 82 9.79 -5.18 9.02
CA ILE A 82 9.01 -5.50 10.23
C ILE A 82 9.08 -4.41 11.31
N GLU A 83 8.10 -4.40 12.20
CA GLU A 83 8.16 -3.76 13.52
C GLU A 83 8.14 -4.85 14.61
N ILE A 84 8.90 -4.65 15.68
CA ILE A 84 8.96 -5.53 16.85
C ILE A 84 8.54 -4.75 18.09
N ARG A 85 7.65 -5.31 18.91
CA ARG A 85 7.17 -4.65 20.13
C ARG A 85 8.03 -5.00 21.35
N TYR A 86 8.68 -3.97 21.89
CA TYR A 86 9.44 -4.02 23.13
C TYR A 86 8.65 -3.36 24.27
N PRO A 87 8.59 -3.97 25.48
CA PRO A 87 7.83 -3.41 26.60
C PRO A 87 8.26 -1.99 26.99
N ASP A 88 9.54 -1.67 26.83
CA ASP A 88 10.16 -0.41 27.24
C ASP A 88 10.32 0.61 26.10
N ARG A 89 10.03 0.23 24.84
CA ARG A 89 10.25 1.09 23.65
C ARG A 89 9.07 1.15 22.68
N GLY A 90 8.03 0.35 22.90
CA GLY A 90 6.94 0.22 21.93
C GLY A 90 7.40 -0.50 20.65
N TRP A 91 6.86 -0.08 19.51
CA TRP A 91 7.19 -0.66 18.20
C TRP A 91 8.48 -0.08 17.64
N VAL A 92 9.43 -0.94 17.32
CA VAL A 92 10.72 -0.56 16.75
C VAL A 92 10.91 -1.25 15.41
N PHE A 93 11.31 -0.49 14.38
CA PHE A 93 11.56 -1.04 13.05
C PHE A 93 12.78 -1.95 13.02
N SER A 94 12.73 -2.96 12.15
CA SER A 94 13.88 -3.76 11.74
C SER A 94 13.68 -4.24 10.32
N ASP A 95 14.76 -4.42 9.58
CA ASP A 95 14.76 -5.04 8.27
C ASP A 95 15.52 -6.37 8.34
N PRO A 96 14.84 -7.53 8.24
CA PRO A 96 15.50 -8.84 8.27
C PRO A 96 16.55 -9.05 7.18
N MET A 97 16.63 -8.17 6.17
CA MET A 97 17.64 -8.16 5.14
C MET A 97 18.80 -7.18 5.39
N ALA A 98 18.62 -6.17 6.26
CA ALA A 98 19.54 -5.03 6.30
C ALA A 98 19.87 -4.48 7.70
N SER A 99 18.93 -4.45 8.65
CA SER A 99 19.11 -3.70 9.91
C SER A 99 18.34 -4.27 11.09
N LEU A 100 18.92 -4.13 12.29
CA LEU A 100 18.35 -4.62 13.54
C LEU A 100 18.08 -3.44 14.48
N GLY A 101 16.82 -3.28 14.90
CA GLY A 101 16.41 -2.24 15.86
C GLY A 101 16.35 -0.82 15.30
N PHE A 102 16.51 -0.64 13.99
CA PHE A 102 16.25 0.61 13.29
C PHE A 102 16.03 0.37 11.79
N VAL A 103 15.55 1.40 11.12
CA VAL A 103 15.69 1.63 9.68
C VAL A 103 16.13 3.08 9.49
N ASP A 104 16.91 3.38 8.45
CA ASP A 104 17.34 4.75 8.17
C ASP A 104 16.26 5.58 7.47
N ALA A 105 16.57 6.86 7.22
CA ALA A 105 15.64 7.84 6.67
C ALA A 105 15.18 7.56 5.22
N THR A 106 15.72 6.52 4.55
CA THR A 106 15.26 6.11 3.23
C THR A 106 13.96 5.30 3.25
N TYR A 107 13.53 4.81 4.40
CA TYR A 107 12.31 4.02 4.55
C TYR A 107 11.11 4.92 4.75
N LEU A 108 10.22 4.93 3.75
CA LEU A 108 8.91 5.54 3.82
C LEU A 108 7.89 4.45 4.14
N ARG A 109 7.37 4.43 5.37
CA ARG A 109 6.28 3.53 5.77
C ARG A 109 4.96 3.92 5.13
N ILE A 110 4.24 2.94 4.60
CA ILE A 110 2.95 3.15 3.93
C ILE A 110 1.83 2.37 4.63
N ALA A 111 2.06 1.13 5.08
CA ALA A 111 1.13 0.40 5.94
C ALA A 111 1.81 -0.60 6.88
N SER A 112 1.10 -1.01 7.94
CA SER A 112 1.60 -1.92 9.00
C SER A 112 0.74 -3.16 9.29
N ASP A 113 -0.40 -3.35 8.61
CA ASP A 113 -1.30 -4.50 8.84
C ASP A 113 -1.56 -5.28 7.52
N ARG A 114 -1.55 -6.62 7.59
CA ARG A 114 -2.05 -7.53 6.54
C ARG A 114 -3.58 -7.53 6.57
N LEU A 115 -4.24 -7.26 5.45
CA LEU A 115 -5.70 -7.24 5.36
C LEU A 115 -6.17 -8.48 4.60
N SER A 116 -6.85 -9.39 5.30
CA SER A 116 -7.58 -10.50 4.67
C SER A 116 -8.90 -9.98 4.12
N ILE A 117 -9.13 -10.17 2.82
CA ILE A 117 -10.37 -9.77 2.12
C ILE A 117 -11.07 -11.06 1.69
N PRO A 118 -12.42 -11.17 1.70
CA PRO A 118 -13.13 -12.38 1.26
C PRO A 118 -13.11 -12.50 -0.28
N ALA A 119 -11.93 -12.86 -0.80
CA ALA A 119 -11.61 -13.37 -2.14
C ALA A 119 -10.17 -13.97 -2.05
N PRO A 120 -9.74 -14.88 -2.94
CA PRO A 120 -8.48 -15.59 -2.72
C PRO A 120 -7.27 -14.64 -2.90
N GLY A 121 -6.47 -14.44 -1.84
CA GLY A 121 -5.15 -13.78 -1.90
C GLY A 121 -4.99 -12.53 -1.01
N ASP A 122 -3.74 -12.14 -0.71
CA ASP A 122 -3.36 -11.00 0.14
C ASP A 122 -2.65 -9.89 -0.67
N GLY A 123 -3.05 -8.61 -0.55
CA GLY A 123 -2.37 -7.47 -1.21
C GLY A 123 -2.81 -6.07 -0.74
N LEU A 124 -1.92 -5.06 -0.93
CA LEU A 124 -2.01 -3.67 -0.41
C LEU A 124 -1.74 -2.63 -1.54
N VAL A 125 -2.39 -1.46 -1.50
CA VAL A 125 -2.34 -0.37 -2.50
C VAL A 125 -1.30 0.70 -2.17
N ILE A 126 -0.50 1.15 -3.15
CA ILE A 126 0.39 2.33 -3.04
C ILE A 126 0.38 3.16 -4.34
N GLU A 127 0.37 4.49 -4.23
CA GLU A 127 0.41 5.46 -5.36
C GLU A 127 1.81 6.09 -5.53
N ARG A 128 2.24 6.29 -6.78
CA ARG A 128 3.23 7.29 -7.19
C ARG A 128 2.74 7.94 -8.49
N ASP A 129 2.91 9.25 -8.57
CA ASP A 129 2.62 10.10 -9.73
C ASP A 129 3.19 9.55 -11.04
N ASP A 130 2.41 9.80 -12.11
CA ASP A 130 2.83 9.93 -13.51
C ASP A 130 3.10 8.66 -14.32
N ARG A 131 2.23 7.65 -14.19
CA ARG A 131 2.10 6.43 -15.02
C ARG A 131 2.52 5.18 -14.23
N THR A 132 1.70 4.16 -14.38
CA THR A 132 1.87 2.82 -13.81
C THR A 132 1.38 2.69 -12.36
N VAL A 133 0.23 2.03 -12.23
CA VAL A 133 -0.15 1.31 -11.01
C VAL A 133 0.95 0.28 -10.73
N ALA A 134 1.89 0.61 -9.84
CA ALA A 134 2.82 -0.37 -9.30
C ALA A 134 2.22 -0.90 -8.00
N ILE A 135 1.20 -1.75 -8.14
CA ILE A 135 0.93 -2.78 -7.15
C ILE A 135 2.16 -3.71 -7.23
N ASP A 136 2.70 -4.19 -6.10
CA ASP A 136 3.43 -5.45 -6.17
C ASP A 136 2.39 -6.55 -6.42
N ILE A 137 1.93 -6.64 -7.67
CA ILE A 137 1.06 -7.70 -8.15
C ILE A 137 2.03 -8.87 -8.22
N ALA A 138 2.04 -9.72 -7.19
CA ALA A 138 2.10 -11.15 -7.53
C ALA A 138 1.01 -11.32 -8.61
N PRO A 139 1.33 -11.83 -9.82
CA PRO A 139 0.49 -11.78 -11.04
C PRO A 139 -1.00 -12.08 -10.87
N GLU A 140 -1.39 -12.64 -9.73
CA GLU A 140 -2.73 -13.03 -9.32
C GLU A 140 -3.51 -11.99 -8.48
N THR A 141 -2.97 -10.80 -8.17
CA THR A 141 -3.55 -9.92 -7.13
C THR A 141 -4.42 -8.78 -7.67
N GLN A 142 -5.69 -8.75 -7.26
CA GLN A 142 -6.60 -7.58 -7.33
C GLN A 142 -7.08 -7.25 -5.91
N ALA A 143 -6.50 -6.24 -5.23
CA ALA A 143 -6.92 -5.90 -3.85
C ALA A 143 -6.85 -4.39 -3.52
N VAL A 144 -7.82 -3.93 -2.71
CA VAL A 144 -8.05 -2.53 -2.30
C VAL A 144 -8.42 -2.42 -0.81
N ALA A 145 -7.49 -1.92 0.03
CA ALA A 145 -7.74 -1.31 1.36
C ALA A 145 -6.44 -0.80 2.04
N LEU A 146 -6.49 0.30 2.82
CA LEU A 146 -5.35 0.85 3.62
C LEU A 146 -5.75 1.03 5.10
N ARG A 147 -4.90 0.58 6.05
CA ARG A 147 -4.96 0.99 7.47
C ARG A 147 -3.72 1.77 7.83
N LEU A 148 -3.91 3.02 8.28
CA LEU A 148 -2.84 3.88 8.77
C LEU A 148 -2.81 3.79 10.30
N ARG A 149 -1.67 3.40 10.89
CA ARG A 149 -1.50 3.37 12.36
C ARG A 149 -0.38 4.29 12.83
N ALA A 150 -0.62 4.99 13.94
CA ALA A 150 0.39 5.73 14.69
C ALA A 150 0.39 5.20 16.13
N ASN A 151 1.50 4.62 16.58
CA ASN A 151 1.64 3.98 17.90
C ASN A 151 0.47 3.02 18.22
N ASP A 152 -0.43 3.43 19.13
CA ASP A 152 -1.59 2.65 19.61
C ASP A 152 -2.91 3.01 18.91
N GLU A 153 -2.90 3.97 17.99
CA GLU A 153 -4.08 4.34 17.19
C GLU A 153 -4.06 3.65 15.83
N SER A 154 -5.22 3.12 15.43
CA SER A 154 -5.47 2.61 14.08
C SER A 154 -6.61 3.38 13.46
N ARG A 155 -6.39 3.95 12.28
CA ARG A 155 -7.44 4.58 11.49
C ARG A 155 -7.62 3.84 10.16
N SER A 156 -8.87 3.52 9.83
CA SER A 156 -9.21 3.05 8.50
C SER A 156 -9.09 4.22 7.53
N ALA A 157 -8.32 4.04 6.46
CA ALA A 157 -8.16 5.02 5.41
C ALA A 157 -8.84 4.49 4.14
N ALA A 158 -9.81 5.24 3.63
CA ALA A 158 -10.49 4.93 2.39
C ALA A 158 -9.74 5.53 1.19
N ALA A 159 -9.89 4.85 0.06
CA ALA A 159 -9.53 5.34 -1.26
C ALA A 159 -10.81 5.69 -2.04
N LEU A 160 -10.80 6.78 -2.80
CA LEU A 160 -11.85 7.15 -3.73
C LEU A 160 -11.27 7.20 -5.14
N VAL A 161 -11.66 6.26 -5.98
CA VAL A 161 -11.29 6.25 -7.40
C VAL A 161 -12.29 7.11 -8.17
N VAL A 162 -11.78 8.06 -8.94
CA VAL A 162 -12.54 8.90 -9.87
C VAL A 162 -12.21 8.45 -11.28
N GLU A 163 -13.24 8.15 -12.06
CA GLU A 163 -13.11 7.66 -13.42
C GLU A 163 -14.11 8.36 -14.34
N LEU A 164 -13.61 8.93 -15.43
CA LEU A 164 -14.38 9.62 -16.44
C LEU A 164 -14.58 8.71 -17.64
N GLU A 165 -15.82 8.61 -18.12
CA GLU A 165 -16.15 7.89 -19.36
C GLU A 165 -15.56 8.58 -20.62
N SER A 166 -15.16 9.85 -20.53
CA SER A 166 -14.46 10.56 -21.61
C SER A 166 -13.06 9.98 -21.86
N GLY A 167 -12.40 9.49 -20.80
CA GLY A 167 -10.99 9.09 -20.84
C GLY A 167 -10.04 10.26 -21.11
N GLN A 168 -10.49 11.52 -20.95
CA GLN A 168 -9.65 12.70 -21.17
C GLN A 168 -8.94 13.14 -19.90
N ASP A 169 -7.80 13.80 -20.08
CA ASP A 169 -7.08 14.43 -18.98
C ASP A 169 -7.96 15.45 -18.25
N ALA A 170 -8.07 15.27 -16.94
CA ALA A 170 -8.88 16.13 -16.10
C ALA A 170 -8.17 16.46 -14.77
N GLU A 171 -8.76 17.37 -14.01
CA GLU A 171 -8.38 17.65 -12.63
C GLU A 171 -9.58 17.37 -11.73
N ALA A 172 -9.39 16.57 -10.68
CA ALA A 172 -10.39 16.40 -9.64
C ALA A 172 -10.00 17.17 -8.39
N GLU A 173 -10.97 17.88 -7.82
CA GLU A 173 -10.88 18.54 -6.53
C GLU A 173 -11.87 17.89 -5.57
N LEU A 174 -11.37 17.39 -4.46
CA LEU A 174 -12.14 16.81 -3.37
C LEU A 174 -12.18 17.79 -2.18
N THR A 175 -13.39 18.09 -1.72
CA THR A 175 -13.63 18.93 -0.55
C THR A 175 -14.46 18.20 0.51
N SER A 176 -14.09 18.40 1.77
CA SER A 176 -14.89 18.06 2.95
C SER A 176 -14.63 19.11 4.04
N PHE A 177 -15.25 19.00 5.21
CA PHE A 177 -15.18 20.02 6.26
C PHE A 177 -13.71 20.37 6.63
N GLY A 178 -13.22 21.52 6.14
CA GLY A 178 -11.82 21.96 6.32
C GLY A 178 -10.76 21.23 5.46
N LEU A 179 -11.14 20.22 4.68
CA LEU A 179 -10.24 19.48 3.78
C LEU A 179 -10.47 19.90 2.33
N ARG A 180 -9.39 20.24 1.62
CA ARG A 180 -9.37 20.44 0.17
C ARG A 180 -8.13 19.77 -0.41
N ARG A 181 -8.31 18.87 -1.38
CA ARG A 181 -7.21 18.21 -2.11
C ARG A 181 -7.53 18.19 -3.59
N SER A 182 -6.51 18.33 -4.43
CA SER A 182 -6.65 18.18 -5.87
C SER A 182 -5.69 17.12 -6.39
N ILE A 183 -6.13 16.38 -7.40
CA ILE A 183 -5.33 15.40 -8.14
C ILE A 183 -5.54 15.60 -9.64
N ARG A 184 -4.54 15.23 -10.44
CA ARG A 184 -4.71 15.07 -11.88
C ARG A 184 -5.34 13.70 -12.17
N LEU A 185 -6.13 13.64 -13.23
CA LEU A 185 -6.76 12.45 -13.76
C LEU A 185 -6.25 12.22 -15.19
N PRO A 186 -5.00 11.75 -15.37
CA PRO A 186 -4.51 11.39 -16.69
C PRO A 186 -5.39 10.27 -17.28
N ASP A 187 -5.72 10.40 -18.56
CA ASP A 187 -6.64 9.48 -19.25
C ASP A 187 -8.00 9.31 -18.53
N GLY A 188 -8.45 10.35 -17.81
CA GLY A 188 -9.73 10.37 -17.10
C GLY A 188 -9.78 9.55 -15.82
N ARG A 189 -8.64 9.11 -15.26
CA ARG A 189 -8.63 8.28 -14.04
C ARG A 189 -7.64 8.77 -12.99
N GLY A 190 -8.05 8.70 -11.72
CA GLY A 190 -7.18 9.02 -10.59
C GLY A 190 -7.81 8.66 -9.25
N THR A 191 -7.03 8.72 -8.17
CA THR A 191 -7.46 8.21 -6.86
C THR A 191 -7.14 9.19 -5.74
N PHE A 192 -8.10 9.49 -4.87
CA PHE A 192 -7.84 10.13 -3.59
C PHE A 192 -7.58 9.07 -2.52
N LEU A 193 -6.47 9.15 -1.80
CA LEU A 193 -6.11 8.23 -0.71
C LEU A 193 -6.18 8.91 0.66
N GLY A 194 -6.30 8.09 1.72
CA GLY A 194 -6.24 8.58 3.10
C GLY A 194 -7.51 9.26 3.58
N LEU A 195 -8.67 8.93 2.99
CA LEU A 195 -9.94 9.55 3.35
C LEU A 195 -10.52 8.89 4.59
N GLU A 196 -10.98 9.68 5.55
CA GLU A 196 -11.74 9.17 6.69
C GLU A 196 -13.22 8.94 6.29
N PRO A 197 -13.97 8.12 7.03
CA PRO A 197 -15.43 8.06 6.92
C PRO A 197 -16.04 9.47 6.97
N GLY A 198 -16.77 9.86 5.94
CA GLY A 198 -17.30 11.21 5.80
C GLY A 198 -17.98 11.46 4.47
N ARG A 199 -18.58 12.65 4.36
CA ARG A 199 -19.15 13.15 3.11
C ARG A 199 -18.11 14.03 2.42
N TYR A 200 -17.93 13.77 1.13
CA TYR A 200 -17.01 14.50 0.28
C TYR A 200 -17.77 15.03 -0.94
N GLU A 201 -17.37 16.20 -1.41
CA GLU A 201 -17.76 16.72 -2.72
C GLU A 201 -16.56 16.59 -3.66
N VAL A 202 -16.77 16.00 -4.83
CA VAL A 202 -15.76 15.92 -5.88
C VAL A 202 -16.21 16.79 -7.03
N ARG A 203 -15.34 17.69 -7.48
CA ARG A 203 -15.52 18.52 -8.68
C ARG A 203 -14.46 18.14 -9.68
N VAL A 204 -14.85 17.86 -10.91
CA VAL A 204 -13.94 17.47 -11.98
C VAL A 204 -13.95 18.52 -13.07
N ARG A 205 -12.75 18.93 -13.49
CA ARG A 205 -12.52 19.90 -14.54
C ARG A 205 -11.77 19.28 -15.72
N GLU A 206 -12.35 19.33 -16.90
CA GLU A 206 -11.71 18.94 -18.16
C GLU A 206 -11.33 20.22 -18.92
N GLY A 207 -10.08 20.34 -19.37
CA GLY A 207 -9.60 21.56 -20.05
C GLY A 207 -9.82 22.87 -19.27
N GLY A 208 -9.83 22.80 -17.93
CA GLY A 208 -10.07 23.94 -17.04
C GLY A 208 -11.55 24.31 -16.82
N ARG A 209 -12.51 23.63 -17.46
CA ARG A 209 -13.95 23.85 -17.30
C ARG A 209 -14.55 22.79 -16.39
N LEU A 210 -15.50 23.18 -15.54
CA LEU A 210 -16.22 22.21 -14.70
C LEU A 210 -17.02 21.25 -15.59
N ALA A 211 -16.59 19.99 -15.61
CA ALA A 211 -17.23 18.92 -16.36
C ALA A 211 -18.30 18.21 -15.53
N ALA A 212 -18.01 17.95 -14.26
CA ALA A 212 -18.93 17.29 -13.36
C ALA A 212 -18.69 17.66 -11.90
N TRP A 213 -19.71 17.47 -11.08
CA TRP A 213 -19.58 17.48 -9.63
C TRP A 213 -20.50 16.43 -9.01
N LYS A 214 -20.06 15.78 -7.94
CA LYS A 214 -20.84 14.74 -7.27
C LYS A 214 -20.46 14.63 -5.80
N SER A 215 -21.46 14.41 -4.96
CA SER A 215 -21.22 14.07 -3.55
C SER A 215 -21.02 12.56 -3.40
N VAL A 216 -20.02 12.17 -2.63
CA VAL A 216 -19.77 10.78 -2.24
C VAL A 216 -19.72 10.67 -0.73
N THR A 217 -20.41 9.67 -0.18
CA THR A 217 -20.35 9.36 1.25
C THR A 217 -19.53 8.09 1.43
N ILE A 218 -18.39 8.24 2.08
CA ILE A 218 -17.55 7.13 2.52
C ILE A 218 -18.01 6.79 3.93
N ARG A 219 -18.58 5.60 4.12
CA ARG A 219 -18.99 5.12 5.45
C ARG A 219 -17.85 4.28 6.05
N ASP A 220 -18.09 3.00 6.20
CA ASP A 220 -17.17 1.95 6.64
C ASP A 220 -16.34 1.34 5.50
N ARG A 221 -16.44 1.90 4.29
CA ARG A 221 -15.85 1.32 3.07
C ARG A 221 -14.44 1.82 2.82
N VAL A 222 -13.55 0.90 2.45
CA VAL A 222 -12.14 1.19 2.14
C VAL A 222 -11.90 1.62 0.69
N LEU A 223 -12.88 1.37 -0.19
CA LEU A 223 -12.92 1.90 -1.55
C LEU A 223 -14.29 2.47 -1.87
N ALA A 224 -14.33 3.66 -2.43
CA ALA A 224 -15.48 4.17 -3.17
C ALA A 224 -15.04 4.41 -4.63
N GLN A 225 -15.94 4.14 -5.57
CA GLN A 225 -15.72 4.46 -6.98
C GLN A 225 -16.75 5.50 -7.41
N LEU A 226 -16.26 6.51 -8.11
CA LEU A 226 -17.05 7.59 -8.65
C LEU A 226 -16.90 7.61 -10.17
N ASN A 227 -17.89 7.02 -10.84
CA ASN A 227 -17.99 7.10 -12.29
C ASN A 227 -18.68 8.42 -12.66
N ILE A 228 -18.03 9.14 -13.57
CA ILE A 228 -18.50 10.40 -14.13
C ILE A 228 -18.86 10.16 -15.61
N PRO A 229 -20.15 10.24 -15.95
CA PRO A 229 -20.59 10.00 -17.32
C PRO A 229 -20.18 11.14 -18.26
N ARG A 230 -20.07 10.84 -19.57
CA ARG A 230 -19.89 11.88 -20.60
C ARG A 230 -21.01 12.91 -20.57
N SER A 231 -20.68 14.16 -20.89
CA SER A 231 -21.66 15.25 -20.99
C SER A 231 -22.72 14.94 -22.06
N GLU A 232 -23.94 15.46 -21.91
CA GLU A 232 -25.02 15.26 -22.90
C GLU A 232 -24.63 15.79 -24.29
N SER A 233 -23.78 16.83 -24.36
CA SER A 233 -23.23 17.37 -25.61
C SER A 233 -22.34 16.38 -26.37
N GLU A 234 -21.52 15.59 -25.66
CA GLU A 234 -20.60 14.62 -26.29
C GLU A 234 -21.31 13.32 -26.68
N ARG A 235 -22.35 12.93 -25.94
CA ARG A 235 -23.21 11.79 -26.32
C ARG A 235 -23.87 12.03 -27.68
N ALA A 236 -24.32 13.26 -27.92
CA ALA A 236 -24.99 13.65 -29.17
C ALA A 236 -24.05 13.79 -30.38
N GLU A 237 -22.73 13.95 -30.19
CA GLU A 237 -21.73 13.93 -31.28
C GLU A 237 -21.32 12.50 -31.64
N SER A 238 -21.19 11.60 -30.65
CA SER A 238 -20.87 10.20 -30.88
C SER A 238 -21.98 9.43 -31.61
N GLU A 239 -23.24 9.83 -31.46
CA GLU A 239 -24.39 9.22 -32.15
C GLU A 239 -24.59 9.77 -33.57
N ARG A 240 -24.10 10.97 -33.88
CA ARG A 240 -24.14 11.56 -35.23
C ARG A 240 -23.01 11.10 -36.15
N GLY A 241 -21.98 10.46 -35.59
CA GLY A 241 -20.85 9.91 -36.32
C GLY A 241 -20.96 8.40 -36.64
N ARG A 242 -22.12 7.78 -36.42
CA ARG A 242 -22.41 6.38 -36.78
C ARG A 242 -23.40 6.27 -37.92
#